data_AF-A0A6I7FA80-F1
#
_entry.id   AF-A0A6I7FA80-F1
#
_cell.length_a   1.000
_cell.length_b   1.000
_cell.length_c   1.000
_cell.angle_alpha   90.00
_cell.angle_beta   90.00
_cell.angle_gamma   90.00
#
_symmetry.space_group_name_H-M   'P 1'
#
loop_
_entity.id
_entity.type
_entity.pdbx_description
1 polymer ?
#
loop_
_entity_poly.entity_id
_entity_poly.type
_entity_poly.pdbx_seq_one_letter_code
_entity_poly.pdbx_strand_id
1 'polypeptide(L)'
;MISNNQSIDPLEQIISTEQSIFPICNEPLNKAVSHLTPKQAKILQLYYEKGFSNKVIGWFFGQTEQNISYWHKKTLKHLKEALEVRGGSIHEP
;
A
#
# COMPACT_ATOMS: atom_id res chain seq x y z
N MET A 1 -21.70 16.10 9.95
CA MET A 1 -20.31 16.58 9.81
C MET A 1 -19.42 15.70 10.67
N ILE A 2 -18.77 14.68 10.10
CA ILE A 2 -17.82 13.86 10.84
C ILE A 2 -16.44 14.44 10.52
N SER A 3 -15.91 15.25 11.43
CA SER A 3 -14.53 15.72 11.37
C SER A 3 -13.62 14.51 11.57
N ASN A 4 -13.11 13.97 10.46
CA ASN A 4 -12.17 12.86 10.49
C ASN A 4 -10.78 13.42 10.82
N ASN A 5 -10.55 13.70 12.11
CA ASN A 5 -9.27 14.19 12.62
C ASN A 5 -8.30 13.02 12.82
N GLN A 6 -8.04 12.25 11.76
CA GLN A 6 -6.91 11.33 11.77
C GLN A 6 -5.66 12.20 11.67
N SER A 7 -4.95 12.33 12.79
CA SER A 7 -3.62 12.91 12.88
C SER A 7 -2.74 12.17 11.87
N ILE A 8 -2.58 12.74 10.67
CA ILE A 8 -1.67 12.22 9.66
C ILE A 8 -0.28 12.25 10.30
N ASP A 9 0.37 11.10 10.38
CA ASP A 9 1.74 11.01 10.90
C ASP A 9 2.61 11.98 10.08
N PRO A 10 3.41 12.86 10.70
CA PRO A 10 4.27 13.79 9.98
C PRO A 10 5.17 13.10 8.93
N LEU A 11 5.53 11.84 9.17
CA LEU A 11 6.29 11.02 8.22
C LEU A 11 5.45 10.57 7.02
N GLU A 12 4.14 10.32 7.18
CA GLU A 12 3.22 10.02 6.07
C GLU A 12 3.07 11.23 5.12
N GLN A 13 3.11 12.44 5.67
CA GLN A 13 2.99 13.67 4.89
C GLN A 13 4.22 13.91 4.00
N ILE A 14 5.42 13.58 4.49
CA ILE A 14 6.67 13.70 3.74
C ILE A 14 6.75 12.66 2.61
N ILE A 15 6.22 11.45 2.82
CA ILE A 15 6.26 10.34 1.85
C ILE A 15 5.29 10.54 0.68
N SER A 16 4.27 11.39 0.83
CA SER A 16 3.17 11.57 -0.13
C SER A 16 3.54 12.19 -1.48
N THR A 17 4.79 12.64 -1.69
CA THR A 17 5.18 13.43 -2.87
C THR A 17 5.57 12.64 -4.11
N GLU A 18 5.76 11.32 -4.06
CA GLU A 18 6.08 10.51 -5.25
C GLU A 18 5.25 9.21 -5.27
N GLN A 19 4.07 9.26 -5.90
CA GLN A 19 3.13 8.13 -5.99
C GLN A 19 3.37 7.18 -7.17
N SER A 20 4.50 7.25 -7.88
CA SER A 20 4.75 6.27 -8.95
C SER A 20 5.36 5.01 -8.35
N ILE A 21 4.50 4.06 -8.01
CA ILE A 21 4.90 2.66 -7.93
C ILE A 21 5.34 2.26 -9.36
N PHE A 22 6.44 1.52 -9.49
CA PHE A 22 7.02 0.99 -10.73
C PHE A 22 6.00 0.63 -11.83
N PRO A 23 6.34 0.68 -13.13
CA PRO A 23 5.37 0.46 -14.21
C PRO A 23 4.59 -0.86 -14.07
N ILE A 24 3.26 -0.77 -13.99
CA ILE A 24 2.34 -1.91 -13.85
C ILE A 24 1.53 -2.06 -15.14
N CYS A 25 1.77 -3.13 -15.90
CA CYS A 25 1.04 -3.40 -17.15
C CYS A 25 -0.37 -3.98 -16.95
N ASN A 26 -0.65 -4.55 -15.77
CA ASN A 26 -1.97 -5.10 -15.46
C ASN A 26 -2.90 -3.98 -15.01
N GLU A 27 -3.85 -3.60 -15.86
CA GLU A 27 -4.75 -2.46 -15.61
C GLU A 27 -5.60 -2.61 -14.32
N PRO A 28 -6.21 -3.77 -14.01
CA PRO A 28 -6.89 -3.98 -12.73
C PRO A 28 -5.99 -3.75 -11.51
N LEU A 29 -4.76 -4.25 -11.55
CA LEU A 29 -3.77 -4.07 -10.49
C LEU A 29 -3.29 -2.62 -10.41
N ASN A 30 -3.07 -1.96 -11.54
CA ASN A 30 -2.68 -0.55 -11.59
C ASN A 30 -3.75 0.33 -10.92
N LYS A 31 -5.03 0.04 -11.21
CA LYS A 31 -6.15 0.70 -10.56
C LYS A 31 -6.20 0.40 -9.05
N ALA A 32 -6.03 -0.85 -8.64
CA ALA A 32 -6.00 -1.20 -7.22
C ALA A 32 -4.85 -0.51 -6.46
N VAL A 33 -3.68 -0.44 -7.08
CA VAL A 33 -2.50 0.24 -6.55
C VAL A 33 -2.71 1.75 -6.39
N SER A 34 -3.43 2.38 -7.32
CA SER A 34 -3.76 3.82 -7.23
C SER A 34 -4.62 4.20 -6.02
N HIS A 35 -5.21 3.22 -5.32
CA HIS A 35 -6.02 3.43 -4.11
C HIS A 35 -5.27 3.13 -2.80
N LEU A 36 -3.99 2.75 -2.87
CA LEU A 36 -3.18 2.51 -1.67
C LEU A 36 -2.89 3.81 -0.94
N THR A 37 -2.75 3.74 0.38
CA THR A 37 -2.23 4.87 1.15
C THR A 37 -0.75 5.13 0.81
N PRO A 38 -0.22 6.34 1.06
CA PRO A 38 1.19 6.66 0.81
C PRO A 38 2.15 5.66 1.46
N LYS A 39 1.92 5.28 2.71
CA LYS A 39 2.72 4.25 3.39
C LYS A 39 2.65 2.89 2.71
N GLN A 40 1.47 2.44 2.31
CA GLN A 40 1.30 1.16 1.62
C GLN A 40 2.04 1.16 0.28
N ALA A 41 1.86 2.21 -0.51
CA ALA A 41 2.55 2.40 -1.78
C ALA A 41 4.07 2.40 -1.59
N LYS A 42 4.56 3.14 -0.59
CA LYS A 42 5.99 3.23 -0.29
C LYS A 42 6.57 1.88 0.16
N ILE A 43 5.83 1.10 0.94
CA ILE A 43 6.24 -0.25 1.32
C ILE A 43 6.43 -1.11 0.06
N LEU A 44 5.45 -1.14 -0.86
CA LEU A 44 5.59 -1.92 -2.09
C LEU A 44 6.75 -1.44 -2.97
N GLN A 45 6.97 -0.13 -3.05
CA GLN A 45 8.11 0.44 -3.75
C GLN A 45 9.44 -0.09 -3.18
N LEU A 46 9.63 -0.02 -1.87
CA LEU A 46 10.85 -0.46 -1.22
C LEU A 46 11.07 -1.98 -1.37
N TYR A 47 10.00 -2.78 -1.35
CA TYR A 47 10.08 -4.22 -1.60
C TYR A 47 10.41 -4.56 -3.05
N TYR A 48 9.59 -4.12 -3.99
CA TYR A 48 9.59 -4.66 -5.36
C TYR A 48 10.40 -3.83 -6.34
N GLU A 49 10.51 -2.51 -6.12
CA GLU A 49 11.36 -1.66 -6.96
C GLU A 49 12.80 -1.63 -6.45
N LYS A 50 13.00 -1.51 -5.12
CA LYS A 50 14.33 -1.37 -4.51
C LYS A 50 14.93 -2.67 -3.98
N GLY A 51 14.14 -3.73 -3.82
CA GLY A 51 14.63 -5.03 -3.34
C GLY A 51 15.07 -5.04 -1.88
N PHE A 52 14.56 -4.13 -1.04
CA PHE A 52 14.99 -4.02 0.35
C PHE A 52 14.38 -5.10 1.24
N SER A 53 15.15 -5.50 2.26
CA SER A 53 14.69 -6.42 3.29
C SER A 53 13.85 -5.69 4.35
N ASN A 54 13.06 -6.46 5.12
CA ASN A 54 12.25 -5.93 6.22
C ASN A 54 13.08 -5.12 7.23
N LYS A 55 14.33 -5.49 7.44
CA LYS A 55 15.28 -4.79 8.31
C LYS A 55 15.55 -3.36 7.82
N VAL A 56 15.93 -3.23 6.56
CA VAL A 56 16.25 -1.93 5.95
C VAL A 56 15.00 -1.04 5.88
N ILE A 57 13.87 -1.63 5.51
CA ILE A 57 12.58 -0.93 5.47
C ILE A 57 12.17 -0.51 6.89
N GLY A 58 12.41 -1.36 7.90
CA GLY A 58 12.14 -1.05 9.30
C GLY A 58 12.93 0.18 9.76
N TRP A 59 14.21 0.25 9.43
CA TRP A 59 15.02 1.44 9.69
C TRP A 59 14.48 2.69 8.99
N PHE A 60 14.04 2.57 7.73
CA PHE A 60 13.45 3.68 6.98
C PHE A 60 12.22 4.28 7.67
N PHE A 61 11.35 3.43 8.23
CA PHE A 61 10.12 3.88 8.89
C PHE A 61 10.25 4.08 10.41
N GLY A 62 11.42 3.79 11.00
CA GLY A 62 11.55 3.72 12.47
C GLY A 62 10.68 2.62 13.10
N GLN A 63 10.47 1.51 12.39
CA GLN A 63 9.60 0.39 12.81
C GLN A 63 10.38 -0.93 12.89
N THR A 64 9.84 -1.89 13.64
CA THR A 64 10.43 -3.23 13.72
C THR A 64 10.21 -4.03 12.44
N GLU A 65 11.08 -5.02 12.19
CA GLU A 65 10.98 -5.92 11.02
C GLU A 65 9.64 -6.67 10.99
N GLN A 66 9.10 -7.02 12.16
CA GLN A 66 7.81 -7.69 12.31
C GLN A 66 6.66 -6.76 11.90
N ASN A 67 6.73 -5.47 12.25
CA ASN A 67 5.72 -4.49 11.86
C ASN A 67 5.74 -4.25 10.34
N ILE A 68 6.93 -4.21 9.72
CA ILE A 68 7.04 -4.13 8.26
C ILE A 68 6.44 -5.37 7.59
N SER A 69 6.72 -6.58 8.10
CA SER A 69 6.11 -7.82 7.60
C SER A 69 4.57 -7.78 7.70
N TYR A 70 4.05 -7.26 8.82
CA TYR A 70 2.62 -7.06 9.00
C TYR A 70 2.03 -6.12 7.94
N TRP A 71 2.64 -4.94 7.74
CA TRP A 71 2.15 -3.96 6.78
C TRP A 71 2.28 -4.44 5.33
N HIS A 72 3.32 -5.18 4.99
CA HIS A 72 3.47 -5.80 3.68
C HIS A 72 2.32 -6.77 3.41
N LYS A 73 2.08 -7.72 4.32
CA LYS A 73 0.95 -8.67 4.22
C LYS A 73 -0.40 -7.97 4.16
N LYS A 74 -0.62 -6.95 5.01
CA LYS A 74 -1.86 -6.16 5.01
C LYS A 74 -2.08 -5.45 3.67
N THR A 75 -1.03 -4.88 3.10
CA THR A 75 -1.10 -4.21 1.80
C THR A 75 -1.44 -5.18 0.68
N LEU A 76 -0.79 -6.36 0.65
CA LEU A 76 -1.11 -7.40 -0.34
C LEU A 76 -2.54 -7.91 -0.20
N LYS A 77 -3.04 -8.04 1.04
CA LYS A 77 -4.44 -8.41 1.29
C LYS A 77 -5.41 -7.36 0.74
N HIS A 78 -5.17 -6.07 0.99
CA HIS A 78 -6.02 -5.00 0.44
C HIS A 78 -6.03 -5.00 -1.10
N LEU A 79 -4.87 -5.23 -1.74
CA LEU A 79 -4.80 -5.35 -3.20
C LEU A 79 -5.59 -6.55 -3.70
N LYS A 80 -5.46 -7.70 -3.06
CA LYS A 80 -6.22 -8.90 -3.40
C LYS A 80 -7.73 -8.65 -3.30
N GLU A 81 -8.20 -8.08 -2.19
CA GLU A 81 -9.61 -7.76 -1.99
C GLU A 81 -10.13 -6.78 -3.07
N ALA A 82 -9.34 -5.77 -3.44
CA ALA A 82 -9.70 -4.83 -4.50
C ALA A 82 -9.83 -5.49 -5.89
N LEU A 83 -9.06 -6.56 -6.14
CA LEU A 83 -9.14 -7.36 -7.37
C LEU A 83 -10.33 -8.34 -7.34
N GLU A 84 -10.60 -8.96 -6.20
CA GLU A 84 -11.70 -9.93 -6.03
C GLU A 84 -13.08 -9.26 -6.08
N VAL A 85 -13.24 -8.07 -5.51
CA VAL A 85 -14.50 -7.29 -5.55
C VAL A 85 -14.90 -6.93 -7.00
N ARG A 86 -13.95 -6.85 -7.93
CA ARG A 86 -14.24 -6.63 -9.36
C ARG A 86 -14.43 -7.92 -10.16
N GLY A 87 -14.15 -9.09 -9.55
CA GLY A 87 -14.27 -10.41 -10.19
C GLY A 87 -15.56 -11.15 -9.86
N GLY A 88 -16.36 -10.70 -8.89
CA GLY A 88 -17.58 -11.39 -8.47
C GLY A 88 -18.70 -10.45 -8.05
N SER A 89 -19.63 -10.19 -8.97
CA SER A 89 -21.08 -10.04 -8.75
C SER A 89 -21.77 -9.64 -10.06
N ILE A 90 -21.96 -10.62 -10.95
CA ILE A 90 -23.22 -10.76 -11.68
C ILE A 90 -23.96 -11.86 -10.93
N HIS A 91 -24.80 -11.48 -9.98
CA HIS A 91 -25.80 -12.38 -9.44
C HIS A 91 -27.08 -11.56 -9.28
N GLU A 92 -27.90 -11.60 -10.34
CA GLU A 92 -29.33 -11.31 -10.27
C GLU A 92 -30.00 -12.38 -9.39
N PRO A 93 -30.90 -11.96 -8.51
CA PRO A 93 -32.24 -12.51 -8.43
C PRO A 93 -33.31 -11.54 -8.96
#